data_AF-A0AB39RVP9-F1
#
_entry.id   AF-A0AB39RVP9-F1
#
_cell.length_a   1.000
_cell.length_b   1.000
_cell.length_c   1.000
_cell.angle_alpha   90.00
_cell.angle_beta   90.00
_cell.angle_gamma   90.00
#
_symmetry.space_group_name_H-M   'P 1'
#
loop_
_entity.id
_entity.type
_entity.pdbx_description
1 polymer ?
#
loop_
_entity_poly.entity_id
_entity_poly.type
_entity_poly.pdbx_seq_one_letter_code
_entity_poly.pdbx_strand_id
1 'polypeptide(L)'
;MRLASTHATVQRIWTVHLRPQTGGPALACPRCTPGPVLPAASARSAALTHLARHARADALPGHLRTCQCRTRGCHWHPRHRGCAGPVLLALTCDRSGRAWRLADACAACAAAMSHTAVVPPTLLHTGRAQPTPATSRSARSTPPFGPAEQQRVREMLTYLATALPRFASPAARLLALQCALRADHHGQIRMPRGFLRGMRLHGRAELWLELEHAGWLHRPSRRCSPVQAQLLDTAVLHQAPGRTARIRAAHWALRPTPLTVSPALPSALRLAALVLAAHSTAGAGGGELETLTRQCGQPPQQLEDLLDQLVRARLVTAWHHHHDSDETRWKLPAHSPPGEDAAQEADA
;
A
#
# COMPACT_ATOMS: atom_id res chain seq x y z
N MET A 1 -40.85 -10.59 1.43
CA MET A 1 -40.78 -10.38 -0.04
C MET A 1 -39.37 -9.92 -0.38
N ARG A 2 -38.56 -10.77 -1.04
CA ARG A 2 -37.16 -10.47 -1.40
C ARG A 2 -37.15 -9.65 -2.69
N LEU A 3 -36.67 -8.40 -2.62
CA LEU A 3 -36.27 -7.67 -3.82
C LEU A 3 -34.91 -8.20 -4.25
N ALA A 4 -34.93 -9.21 -5.12
CA ALA A 4 -33.78 -9.58 -5.91
C ALA A 4 -33.47 -8.41 -6.85
N SER A 5 -32.46 -7.60 -6.52
CA SER A 5 -31.92 -6.64 -7.48
C SER A 5 -31.23 -7.44 -8.57
N THR A 6 -31.90 -7.55 -9.73
CA THR A 6 -31.34 -8.00 -11.01
C THR A 6 -30.34 -6.97 -11.51
N HIS A 7 -29.23 -6.79 -10.78
CA HIS A 7 -28.04 -6.22 -11.37
C HIS A 7 -27.57 -7.18 -12.44
N ALA A 8 -27.76 -6.81 -13.71
CA ALA A 8 -27.10 -7.45 -14.83
C ALA A 8 -25.61 -7.56 -14.49
N THR A 9 -25.16 -8.77 -14.19
CA THR A 9 -23.79 -9.03 -13.79
C THR A 9 -22.94 -8.79 -15.02
N VAL A 10 -22.26 -7.64 -15.07
CA VAL A 10 -21.29 -7.33 -16.12
C VAL A 10 -20.22 -8.41 -16.08
N GLN A 11 -20.31 -9.37 -17.00
CA GLN A 11 -19.36 -10.47 -17.07
C GLN A 11 -18.03 -9.94 -17.59
N ARG A 12 -17.09 -9.70 -16.66
CA ARG A 12 -15.71 -9.26 -16.92
C ARG A 12 -14.80 -10.44 -17.21
N ILE A 13 -15.22 -11.26 -18.16
CA ILE A 13 -14.49 -12.44 -18.65
C ILE A 13 -14.44 -12.32 -20.17
N TRP A 14 -13.25 -12.17 -20.72
CA TRP A 14 -13.00 -12.14 -22.15
C TRP A 14 -12.09 -13.31 -22.49
N THR A 15 -12.49 -14.10 -23.49
CA THR A 15 -11.69 -15.24 -23.96
C THR A 15 -11.51 -15.11 -25.46
N VAL A 16 -10.27 -15.27 -25.93
CA VAL A 16 -9.93 -15.33 -27.35
C VAL A 16 -9.22 -16.64 -27.63
N HIS A 17 -9.46 -17.19 -28.82
CA HIS A 17 -8.83 -18.41 -29.30
C HIS A 17 -8.05 -18.14 -30.59
N LEU A 18 -6.86 -18.71 -30.71
CA LEU A 18 -6.09 -18.77 -31.93
C LEU A 18 -6.37 -20.11 -32.61
N ARG A 19 -7.25 -20.09 -33.61
CA ARG A 19 -7.62 -21.28 -34.38
C ARG A 19 -6.66 -21.47 -35.55
N PRO A 20 -6.08 -22.66 -35.77
CA PRO A 20 -5.26 -22.91 -36.94
C PRO A 20 -6.14 -22.83 -38.20
N GLN A 21 -5.68 -22.08 -39.21
CA GLN A 21 -6.28 -22.03 -40.54
C GLN A 21 -5.20 -22.14 -41.62
N THR A 22 -5.61 -22.43 -42.85
CA THR A 22 -4.73 -22.42 -44.02
C THR A 22 -4.13 -21.03 -44.17
N GLY A 23 -2.80 -20.92 -44.09
CA GLY A 23 -2.08 -19.64 -44.15
C GLY A 23 -1.76 -18.99 -42.80
N GLY A 24 -2.22 -19.54 -41.66
CA GLY A 24 -1.84 -19.05 -40.33
C GLY A 24 -2.95 -19.15 -39.27
N PRO A 25 -2.67 -18.79 -38.01
CA PRO A 25 -3.69 -18.72 -36.97
C PRO A 25 -4.68 -17.57 -37.18
N ALA A 26 -5.97 -17.81 -36.99
CA ALA A 26 -7.02 -16.80 -36.95
C ALA A 26 -7.50 -16.57 -35.52
N LEU A 27 -7.72 -15.31 -35.15
CA LEU A 27 -8.25 -14.92 -33.84
C LEU A 27 -9.78 -15.03 -33.84
N ALA A 28 -10.31 -15.87 -32.95
CA ALA A 28 -11.74 -16.04 -32.70
C ALA A 28 -12.10 -15.48 -31.31
N CYS A 29 -13.02 -14.52 -31.27
CA CYS A 29 -13.59 -13.95 -30.05
C CYS A 29 -15.12 -14.14 -30.10
N PRO A 30 -15.77 -14.64 -29.04
CA PRO A 30 -17.22 -14.84 -29.04
C PRO A 30 -18.03 -13.52 -29.08
N ARG A 31 -17.38 -12.37 -28.82
CA ARG A 31 -18.01 -11.05 -28.78
C ARG A 31 -17.69 -10.18 -29.99
N CYS A 32 -16.85 -10.65 -30.92
CA CYS A 32 -16.45 -9.90 -32.10
C CYS A 32 -16.62 -10.74 -33.35
N THR A 33 -16.69 -10.07 -34.49
CA THR A 33 -16.58 -10.74 -35.79
C THR A 33 -15.22 -11.43 -35.92
N PRO A 34 -15.15 -12.59 -36.59
CA PRO A 34 -13.88 -13.29 -36.82
C PRO A 34 -12.86 -12.36 -37.50
N GLY A 35 -11.64 -12.33 -36.95
CA GLY A 35 -10.55 -11.54 -37.52
C GLY A 35 -9.88 -12.22 -38.72
N PRO A 36 -9.07 -11.49 -39.49
CA PRO A 36 -8.29 -12.07 -40.59
C PRO A 36 -7.26 -13.08 -40.08
N VAL A 37 -6.76 -13.92 -40.99
CA VAL A 37 -5.63 -14.82 -40.73
C VAL A 37 -4.38 -13.99 -40.41
N LEU A 38 -3.68 -14.35 -39.34
CA LEU A 38 -2.53 -13.62 -38.83
C LEU A 38 -1.23 -14.37 -39.13
N PRO A 39 -0.10 -13.66 -39.36
CA PRO A 39 1.21 -14.28 -39.30
C PRO A 39 1.44 -14.97 -37.95
N ALA A 40 2.02 -16.17 -37.96
CA ALA A 40 2.22 -16.95 -36.74
C ALA A 40 3.01 -16.19 -35.66
N ALA A 41 4.00 -15.38 -36.07
CA ALA A 41 4.83 -14.57 -35.17
C ALA A 41 4.04 -13.47 -34.43
N SER A 42 2.97 -12.93 -35.02
CA SER A 42 2.17 -11.83 -34.44
C SER A 42 0.86 -12.30 -33.79
N ALA A 43 0.53 -13.58 -33.91
CA ALA A 43 -0.73 -14.13 -33.41
C ALA A 43 -0.94 -13.89 -31.90
N ARG A 44 0.13 -14.07 -31.11
CA ARG A 44 0.10 -13.85 -29.66
C ARG A 44 -0.09 -12.37 -29.30
N SER A 45 0.66 -11.46 -29.93
CA SER A 45 0.53 -10.02 -29.66
C SER A 45 -0.84 -9.49 -30.11
N ALA A 46 -1.40 -10.01 -31.20
CA ALA A 46 -2.76 -9.70 -31.64
C ALA A 46 -3.82 -10.16 -30.62
N ALA A 47 -3.67 -11.37 -30.06
CA ALA A 47 -4.56 -11.88 -29.01
C ALA A 47 -4.57 -10.99 -27.76
N LEU A 48 -3.38 -10.59 -27.29
CA LEU A 48 -3.24 -9.69 -26.13
C LEU A 48 -3.83 -8.30 -26.42
N THR A 49 -3.55 -7.75 -27.60
CA THR A 49 -4.09 -6.44 -28.03
C THR A 49 -5.61 -6.46 -28.10
N HIS A 50 -6.19 -7.55 -28.61
CA HIS A 50 -7.64 -7.73 -28.68
C HIS A 50 -8.28 -7.84 -27.28
N LEU A 51 -7.70 -8.62 -26.37
CA LEU A 51 -8.15 -8.71 -24.98
C LEU A 51 -8.06 -7.36 -24.26
N ALA A 52 -6.97 -6.61 -24.47
CA ALA A 52 -6.80 -5.29 -23.89
C ALA A 52 -7.88 -4.30 -24.37
N ARG A 53 -8.29 -4.38 -25.64
CA ARG A 53 -9.38 -3.55 -26.19
C ARG A 53 -10.69 -3.79 -25.44
N HIS A 54 -11.06 -5.04 -25.23
CA HIS A 54 -12.25 -5.40 -24.46
C HIS A 54 -12.17 -4.90 -23.01
N ALA A 55 -11.04 -5.11 -22.34
CA ALA A 55 -10.88 -4.67 -20.96
C ALA A 55 -10.99 -3.15 -20.77
N ARG A 56 -10.58 -2.37 -21.79
CA ARG A 56 -10.72 -0.91 -21.82
C ARG A 56 -12.15 -0.47 -22.15
N ALA A 57 -12.79 -1.10 -23.13
CA ALA A 57 -14.16 -0.77 -23.52
C ALA A 57 -15.15 -1.05 -22.39
N ASP A 58 -14.97 -2.16 -21.68
CA ASP A 58 -15.81 -2.56 -20.57
C ASP A 58 -15.25 -2.04 -19.23
N ALA A 59 -14.62 -0.87 -19.15
CA ALA A 59 -13.96 -0.41 -17.92
C ALA A 59 -14.95 -0.27 -16.74
N LEU A 60 -14.60 -0.87 -15.59
CA LEU A 60 -15.41 -0.83 -14.37
C LEU A 60 -14.57 -0.33 -13.18
N PRO A 61 -15.10 0.58 -12.35
CA PRO A 61 -14.47 0.99 -11.10
C PRO A 61 -14.11 -0.21 -10.21
N GLY A 62 -12.95 -0.15 -9.55
CA GLY A 62 -12.44 -1.26 -8.75
C GLY A 62 -13.39 -1.76 -7.65
N HIS A 63 -14.23 -0.89 -7.10
CA HIS A 63 -15.22 -1.23 -6.07
C HIS A 63 -16.44 -1.99 -6.61
N LEU A 64 -16.69 -1.96 -7.92
CA LEU A 64 -17.74 -2.74 -8.58
C LEU A 64 -17.19 -4.05 -9.18
N ARG A 65 -15.86 -4.24 -9.16
CA ARG A 65 -15.24 -5.47 -9.64
C ARG A 65 -15.44 -6.58 -8.62
N THR A 66 -15.93 -7.71 -9.11
CA THR A 66 -16.09 -8.93 -8.31
C THR A 66 -15.25 -10.04 -8.92
N CYS A 67 -14.76 -10.95 -8.07
CA CYS A 67 -14.03 -12.09 -8.57
C CYS A 67 -14.97 -13.01 -9.36
N GLN A 68 -14.62 -13.25 -10.62
CA GLN A 68 -15.42 -14.02 -11.56
C GLN A 68 -15.36 -15.54 -11.29
N CYS A 69 -14.62 -15.98 -10.26
CA CYS A 69 -14.64 -17.37 -9.74
C CYS A 69 -16.06 -17.79 -9.29
N ARG A 70 -16.89 -16.84 -8.83
CA ARG A 70 -18.15 -17.16 -8.13
C ARG A 70 -19.32 -17.48 -9.06
N THR A 71 -19.13 -17.35 -10.37
CA THR A 71 -20.22 -17.41 -11.35
C THR A 71 -20.58 -18.83 -11.82
N ARG A 72 -20.45 -19.85 -10.93
CA ARG A 72 -20.72 -21.31 -11.12
C ARG A 72 -19.44 -22.16 -11.26
N GLY A 73 -19.23 -23.08 -10.32
CA GLY A 73 -18.34 -24.25 -10.48
C GLY A 73 -16.98 -23.97 -11.13
N CYS A 74 -16.20 -23.02 -10.59
CA CYS A 74 -14.98 -22.53 -11.23
C CYS A 74 -13.98 -23.66 -11.49
N HIS A 75 -13.82 -24.01 -12.77
CA HIS A 75 -12.83 -24.96 -13.29
C HIS A 75 -11.48 -24.29 -13.59
N TRP A 76 -11.31 -23.01 -13.25
CA TRP A 76 -10.12 -22.24 -13.62
C TRP A 76 -8.92 -22.55 -12.72
N HIS A 77 -9.18 -23.03 -11.51
CA HIS A 77 -8.16 -23.41 -10.55
C HIS A 77 -8.61 -24.69 -9.80
N PRO A 78 -7.66 -25.48 -9.27
CA PRO A 78 -7.98 -26.53 -8.31
C PRO A 78 -8.74 -25.99 -7.09
N ARG A 79 -9.32 -26.90 -6.29
CA ARG A 79 -10.00 -26.51 -5.03
C ARG A 79 -8.99 -25.80 -4.10
N HIS A 80 -9.35 -24.60 -3.66
CA HIS A 80 -8.60 -23.84 -2.65
C HIS A 80 -9.57 -23.25 -1.63
N ARG A 81 -9.04 -22.55 -0.60
CA ARG A 81 -9.80 -22.09 0.58
C ARG A 81 -10.86 -21.02 0.32
N GLY A 82 -11.13 -20.67 -0.94
CA GLY A 82 -12.15 -19.72 -1.37
C GLY A 82 -11.58 -18.37 -1.81
N CYS A 83 -12.44 -17.54 -2.43
CA CYS A 83 -12.00 -16.30 -3.06
C CYS A 83 -11.67 -15.22 -1.99
N ALA A 84 -10.42 -14.74 -1.97
CA ALA A 84 -9.87 -13.80 -0.99
C ALA A 84 -8.80 -12.86 -1.60
N GLY A 85 -8.61 -11.70 -0.99
CA GLY A 85 -7.68 -10.66 -1.46
C GLY A 85 -8.29 -9.69 -2.48
N PRO A 86 -7.53 -8.68 -2.94
CA PRO A 86 -8.01 -7.70 -3.90
C PRO A 86 -8.37 -8.35 -5.23
N VAL A 87 -9.36 -7.79 -5.93
CA VAL A 87 -9.70 -8.20 -7.30
C VAL A 87 -8.72 -7.56 -8.27
N LEU A 88 -8.01 -8.41 -9.00
CA LEU A 88 -6.99 -8.08 -9.97
C LEU A 88 -7.48 -8.47 -11.36
N LEU A 89 -6.86 -7.90 -12.40
CA LEU A 89 -7.06 -8.38 -13.75
C LEU A 89 -6.04 -9.50 -14.03
N ALA A 90 -6.52 -10.71 -14.25
CA ALA A 90 -5.71 -11.90 -14.46
C ALA A 90 -5.79 -12.33 -15.93
N LEU A 91 -4.62 -12.46 -16.56
CA LEU A 91 -4.45 -13.03 -17.90
C LEU A 91 -4.02 -14.48 -17.76
N THR A 92 -4.89 -15.41 -18.13
CA THR A 92 -4.62 -16.85 -18.11
C THR A 92 -4.47 -17.36 -19.53
N CYS A 93 -3.40 -18.10 -19.80
CA CYS A 93 -3.20 -18.81 -21.04
C CYS A 93 -3.42 -20.31 -20.80
N ASP A 94 -4.01 -21.02 -21.77
CA ASP A 94 -4.03 -22.47 -21.70
C ASP A 94 -2.65 -23.07 -21.99
N ARG A 95 -2.47 -24.36 -21.68
CA ARG A 95 -1.19 -25.05 -21.90
C ARG A 95 -0.78 -25.10 -23.37
N SER A 96 -1.75 -25.02 -24.29
CA SER A 96 -1.49 -25.06 -25.73
C SER A 96 -1.06 -23.71 -26.30
N GLY A 97 -1.19 -22.61 -25.54
CA GLY A 97 -0.93 -21.27 -26.03
C GLY A 97 -2.02 -20.71 -26.95
N ARG A 98 -3.09 -21.47 -27.20
CA ARG A 98 -4.13 -21.18 -28.19
C ARG A 98 -5.35 -20.52 -27.60
N ALA A 99 -5.56 -20.60 -26.29
CA ALA A 99 -6.65 -19.92 -25.61
C ALA A 99 -6.10 -18.92 -24.59
N TRP A 100 -6.53 -17.67 -24.70
CA TRP A 100 -6.17 -16.60 -23.79
C TRP A 100 -7.42 -16.04 -23.16
N ARG A 101 -7.42 -15.96 -21.84
CA ARG A 101 -8.52 -15.44 -21.05
C ARG A 101 -8.04 -14.27 -20.21
N LEU A 102 -8.78 -13.17 -20.26
CA LEU A 102 -8.60 -12.03 -19.38
C LEU A 102 -9.85 -11.94 -18.49
N ALA A 103 -9.66 -11.97 -17.18
CA ALA A 103 -10.78 -11.95 -16.24
C ALA A 103 -10.44 -11.26 -14.92
N ASP A 104 -11.46 -10.72 -14.26
CA ASP A 104 -11.32 -10.24 -12.89
C ASP A 104 -11.23 -11.43 -11.92
N ALA A 105 -10.09 -11.57 -11.23
CA ALA A 105 -9.83 -12.61 -10.26
C ALA A 105 -9.26 -12.03 -8.97
N CYS A 106 -9.72 -12.51 -7.81
CA CYS A 106 -9.10 -12.14 -6.54
C CYS A 106 -7.67 -12.70 -6.46
N ALA A 107 -6.80 -12.09 -5.66
CA ALA A 107 -5.41 -12.51 -5.52
C ALA A 107 -5.26 -14.01 -5.18
N ALA A 108 -6.13 -14.57 -4.34
CA ALA A 108 -6.10 -16.01 -4.03
C ALA A 108 -6.44 -16.88 -5.24
N CYS A 109 -7.45 -16.51 -6.03
CA CYS A 109 -7.80 -17.22 -7.25
C CYS A 109 -6.71 -17.06 -8.32
N ALA A 110 -6.16 -15.85 -8.47
CA ALA A 110 -5.06 -15.58 -9.40
C ALA A 110 -3.84 -16.45 -9.10
N ALA A 111 -3.49 -16.61 -7.82
CA ALA A 111 -2.39 -17.46 -7.40
C ALA A 111 -2.67 -18.97 -7.58
N ALA A 112 -3.93 -19.38 -7.56
CA ALA A 112 -4.33 -20.78 -7.71
C ALA A 112 -4.48 -21.23 -9.18
N MET A 113 -4.59 -20.29 -10.12
CA MET A 113 -4.70 -20.60 -11.55
C MET A 113 -3.32 -20.91 -12.15
N SER A 114 -3.26 -21.91 -13.04
CA SER A 114 -2.04 -22.24 -13.78
C SER A 114 -1.87 -21.32 -14.99
N HIS A 115 -0.62 -20.98 -15.34
CA HIS A 115 -0.30 -20.14 -16.51
C HIS A 115 -1.00 -18.77 -16.50
N THR A 116 -1.11 -18.18 -15.32
CA THR A 116 -1.72 -16.87 -15.11
C THR A 116 -0.68 -15.81 -14.80
N ALA A 117 -0.78 -14.67 -15.47
CA ALA A 117 -0.08 -13.44 -15.15
C ALA A 117 -1.06 -12.39 -14.63
N VAL A 118 -0.68 -11.66 -13.58
CA VAL A 118 -1.44 -10.50 -13.10
C VAL A 118 -1.09 -9.32 -14.00
N VAL A 119 -2.09 -8.68 -14.60
CA VAL A 119 -1.92 -7.47 -15.41
C VAL A 119 -1.81 -6.26 -14.47
N PRO A 120 -0.67 -5.55 -14.45
CA PRO A 120 -0.52 -4.36 -13.62
C PRO A 120 -1.57 -3.29 -13.99
N PRO A 121 -2.12 -2.54 -13.01
CA PRO A 121 -3.12 -1.49 -13.26
C PRO A 121 -2.62 -0.40 -14.23
N THR A 122 -1.29 -0.20 -14.27
CA THR A 122 -0.61 0.78 -15.13
C THR A 122 -0.78 0.49 -16.62
N LEU A 123 -1.02 -0.77 -17.03
CA LEU A 123 -1.17 -1.15 -18.44
C LEU A 123 -2.58 -0.95 -19.01
N LEU A 124 -3.56 -0.60 -18.17
CA LEU A 124 -4.96 -0.41 -18.58
C LEU A 124 -5.32 1.04 -18.90
N HIS A 125 -4.44 2.01 -18.56
CA HIS A 125 -4.67 3.44 -18.77
C HIS A 125 -4.06 4.01 -20.06
N THR A 126 -3.39 3.21 -20.89
CA THR A 126 -2.69 3.68 -22.10
C THR A 126 -3.61 3.78 -23.33
N GLY A 127 -4.83 4.29 -23.17
CA GLY A 127 -5.82 4.35 -24.23
C GLY A 127 -6.47 5.72 -24.41
N ARG A 128 -5.85 6.55 -25.26
CA ARG A 128 -6.38 7.75 -25.95
C ARG A 128 -6.20 9.09 -25.23
N ALA A 129 -5.16 9.82 -25.62
CA ALA A 129 -5.16 11.27 -25.66
C ALA A 129 -4.65 11.71 -27.04
N GLN A 130 -5.54 12.31 -27.81
CA GLN A 130 -5.20 13.04 -29.03
C GLN A 130 -4.61 14.40 -28.57
N PRO A 131 -3.59 14.95 -29.27
CA PRO A 131 -2.80 16.04 -28.73
C PRO A 131 -3.51 17.38 -28.95
N THR A 132 -3.82 18.09 -27.86
CA THR A 132 -4.02 19.54 -27.87
C THR A 132 -2.82 20.20 -27.18
N PRO A 133 -2.23 21.26 -27.76
CA PRO A 133 -1.05 21.90 -27.21
C PRO A 133 -1.49 22.84 -26.09
N ALA A 134 -1.30 22.43 -24.85
CA ALA A 134 -1.34 23.34 -23.72
C ALA A 134 -0.29 22.90 -22.70
N THR A 135 0.79 23.69 -22.70
CA THR A 135 1.70 23.94 -21.57
C THR A 135 2.23 22.72 -20.82
N SER A 136 3.48 22.40 -21.17
CA SER A 136 4.47 21.71 -20.35
C SER A 136 4.30 21.96 -18.84
N ARG A 137 3.60 21.06 -18.16
CA ARG A 137 3.84 20.79 -16.74
C ARG A 137 4.37 19.39 -16.64
N SER A 138 5.71 19.34 -16.58
CA SER A 138 6.50 18.23 -16.06
C SER A 138 5.68 17.40 -15.07
N ALA A 139 5.49 16.14 -15.43
CA ALA A 139 4.86 15.13 -14.60
C ALA A 139 5.72 14.93 -13.35
N ARG A 140 5.53 15.83 -12.37
CA ARG A 140 5.94 15.61 -11.00
C ARG A 140 5.22 14.35 -10.56
N SER A 141 6.02 13.32 -10.34
CA SER A 141 5.65 12.12 -9.59
C SER A 141 4.95 12.57 -8.31
N THR A 142 3.61 12.57 -8.32
CA THR A 142 2.85 12.89 -7.11
C THR A 142 3.16 11.79 -6.12
N PRO A 143 3.75 12.07 -4.95
CA PRO A 143 4.01 11.03 -3.98
C PRO A 143 2.69 10.30 -3.67
N PRO A 144 2.70 8.96 -3.52
CA PRO A 144 1.49 8.16 -3.33
C PRO A 144 0.69 8.50 -2.05
N PHE A 145 1.20 9.41 -1.24
CA PHE A 145 0.67 9.87 0.03
C PHE A 145 0.86 11.39 0.13
N GLY A 146 -0.17 12.11 0.58
CA GLY A 146 -0.19 13.56 0.63
C GLY A 146 -0.07 14.13 2.05
N PRO A 147 -0.21 15.46 2.19
CA PRO A 147 -0.18 16.14 3.50
C PRO A 147 -1.30 15.67 4.44
N ALA A 148 -2.40 15.16 3.90
CA ALA A 148 -3.50 14.61 4.69
C ALA A 148 -3.07 13.35 5.47
N GLU A 149 -2.37 12.40 4.83
CA GLU A 149 -1.87 11.20 5.51
C GLU A 149 -0.82 11.53 6.58
N GLN A 150 0.09 12.46 6.27
CA GLN A 150 1.07 12.97 7.23
C GLN A 150 0.38 13.59 8.45
N GLN A 151 -0.59 14.49 8.22
CA GLN A 151 -1.36 15.14 9.28
C GLN A 151 -2.06 14.11 10.18
N ARG A 152 -2.63 13.06 9.59
CA ARG A 152 -3.27 11.98 10.35
C ARG A 152 -2.30 11.21 11.24
N VAL A 153 -1.11 10.94 10.73
CA VAL A 153 -0.09 10.25 11.53
C VAL A 153 0.39 11.14 12.65
N ARG A 154 0.54 12.46 12.41
CA ARG A 154 0.82 13.45 13.46
C ARG A 154 -0.26 13.45 14.55
N GLU A 155 -1.54 13.55 14.16
CA GLU A 155 -2.68 13.48 15.09
C GLU A 155 -2.66 12.19 15.93
N MET A 156 -2.43 11.05 15.28
CA MET A 156 -2.40 9.76 15.95
C MET A 156 -1.19 9.61 16.88
N LEU A 157 -0.02 10.14 16.51
CA LEU A 157 1.16 10.16 17.37
C LEU A 157 0.91 11.04 18.61
N THR A 158 0.28 12.21 18.45
CA THR A 158 -0.12 13.06 19.56
C THR A 158 -1.11 12.36 20.49
N TYR A 159 -2.12 11.68 19.93
CA TYR A 159 -3.04 10.87 20.73
C TYR A 159 -2.31 9.72 21.46
N LEU A 160 -1.40 8.99 20.81
CA LEU A 160 -0.67 7.91 21.47
C LEU A 160 0.29 8.42 22.54
N ALA A 161 0.81 9.64 22.40
CA ALA A 161 1.62 10.30 23.40
C ALA A 161 0.84 10.53 24.71
N THR A 162 -0.49 10.68 24.65
CA THR A 162 -1.35 10.82 25.84
C THR A 162 -1.94 9.49 26.30
N ALA A 163 -2.30 8.60 25.37
CA ALA A 163 -2.96 7.34 25.69
C ALA A 163 -2.00 6.23 26.15
N LEU A 164 -0.73 6.27 25.73
CA LEU A 164 0.27 5.29 26.14
C LEU A 164 1.17 5.83 27.26
N PRO A 165 1.48 4.99 28.26
CA PRO A 165 2.40 5.38 29.32
C PRO A 165 3.82 5.62 28.79
N ARG A 166 4.61 6.39 29.55
CA ARG A 166 6.00 6.72 29.18
C ARG A 166 6.91 5.50 29.05
N PHE A 167 6.61 4.42 29.78
CA PHE A 167 7.37 3.17 29.70
C PHE A 167 7.11 2.35 28.43
N ALA A 168 6.08 2.68 27.64
CA ALA A 168 5.78 1.95 26.41
C ALA A 168 6.94 2.11 25.43
N SER A 169 7.57 0.98 25.06
CA SER A 169 8.77 0.99 24.23
C SER A 169 8.52 1.60 22.85
N PRO A 170 9.54 2.12 22.15
CA PRO A 170 9.38 2.64 20.80
C PRO A 170 8.79 1.61 19.82
N ALA A 171 9.10 0.32 20.02
CA ALA A 171 8.55 -0.78 19.24
C ALA A 171 7.05 -0.98 19.53
N ALA A 172 6.63 -0.90 20.80
CA ALA A 172 5.22 -0.98 21.19
C ALA A 172 4.44 0.23 20.65
N ARG A 173 5.02 1.43 20.65
CA ARG A 173 4.41 2.65 20.06
C ARG A 173 4.22 2.55 18.56
N LEU A 174 5.21 2.03 17.82
CA LEU A 174 5.06 1.75 16.39
C LEU A 174 3.96 0.71 16.11
N LEU A 175 3.86 -0.31 16.97
CA LEU A 175 2.81 -1.32 16.88
C LEU A 175 1.43 -0.69 17.15
N ALA A 176 1.31 0.10 18.22
CA ALA A 176 0.10 0.81 18.59
C ALA A 176 -0.37 1.75 17.48
N LEU A 177 0.52 2.51 16.86
CA LEU A 177 0.21 3.36 15.70
C LEU A 177 -0.41 2.55 14.55
N GLN A 178 0.19 1.41 14.20
CA GLN A 178 -0.37 0.56 13.14
C GLN A 178 -1.69 -0.09 13.55
N CYS A 179 -1.83 -0.47 14.81
CA CYS A 179 -3.09 -0.98 15.37
C CYS A 179 -4.21 0.07 15.27
N ALA A 180 -3.96 1.28 15.75
CA ALA A 180 -4.93 2.38 15.74
C ALA A 180 -5.37 2.75 14.31
N LEU A 181 -4.43 2.88 13.39
CA LEU A 181 -4.73 3.25 12.00
C LEU A 181 -5.36 2.10 11.17
N ARG A 182 -5.30 0.85 11.65
CA ARG A 182 -5.84 -0.32 10.93
C ARG A 182 -7.02 -1.00 11.62
N ALA A 183 -7.39 -0.54 12.82
CA ALA A 183 -8.59 -0.98 13.49
C ALA A 183 -9.82 -0.72 12.61
N ASP A 184 -10.83 -1.59 12.73
CA ASP A 184 -12.14 -1.32 12.16
C ASP A 184 -12.95 -0.35 13.04
N HIS A 185 -14.25 -0.26 12.80
CA HIS A 185 -15.14 0.63 13.55
C HIS A 185 -15.51 0.07 14.94
N HIS A 186 -15.24 -1.21 15.18
CA HIS A 186 -15.42 -1.88 16.47
C HIS A 186 -14.11 -1.98 17.26
N GLY A 187 -13.03 -1.36 16.77
CA GLY A 187 -11.71 -1.45 17.38
C GLY A 187 -11.00 -2.78 17.16
N GLN A 188 -11.52 -3.65 16.30
CA GLN A 188 -10.90 -4.94 16.02
C GLN A 188 -9.74 -4.76 15.04
N ILE A 189 -8.62 -5.40 15.39
CA ILE A 189 -7.38 -5.36 14.64
C ILE A 189 -7.06 -6.75 14.14
N ARG A 190 -6.65 -6.83 12.87
CA ARG A 190 -6.22 -8.08 12.24
C ARG A 190 -4.88 -7.87 11.54
N MET A 191 -3.80 -8.31 12.19
CA MET A 191 -2.43 -8.17 11.67
C MET A 191 -1.90 -9.50 11.11
N PRO A 192 -1.61 -9.58 9.79
CA PRO A 192 -0.92 -10.74 9.23
C PRO A 192 0.50 -10.88 9.79
N ARG A 193 0.97 -12.11 10.03
CA ARG A 193 2.37 -12.34 10.46
C ARG A 193 3.40 -11.75 9.50
N GLY A 194 3.12 -11.79 8.19
CA GLY A 194 3.98 -11.18 7.17
C GLY A 194 4.16 -9.67 7.36
N PHE A 195 3.11 -8.97 7.82
CA PHE A 195 3.15 -7.54 8.11
C PHE A 195 4.08 -7.25 9.30
N LEU A 196 3.89 -7.98 10.41
CA LEU A 196 4.76 -7.86 11.59
C LEU A 196 6.21 -8.22 11.27
N ARG A 197 6.45 -9.19 10.37
CA ARG A 197 7.80 -9.53 9.89
C ARG A 197 8.42 -8.38 9.11
N GLY A 198 7.67 -7.76 8.20
CA GLY A 198 8.14 -6.57 7.46
C GLY A 198 8.50 -5.39 8.37
N MET A 199 7.78 -5.23 9.47
CA MET A 199 8.09 -4.23 10.51
C MET A 199 9.18 -4.67 11.49
N ARG A 200 9.73 -5.88 11.39
CA ARG A 200 10.64 -6.49 12.38
C ARG A 200 10.08 -6.53 13.82
N LEU A 201 8.76 -6.66 13.95
CA LEU A 201 8.04 -6.82 15.23
C LEU A 201 7.50 -8.25 15.42
N HIS A 202 7.77 -9.15 14.49
CA HIS A 202 7.34 -10.55 14.59
C HIS A 202 8.11 -11.30 15.67
N GLY A 203 7.43 -12.21 16.38
CA GLY A 203 8.03 -13.01 17.46
C GLY A 203 8.16 -12.25 18.80
N ARG A 204 7.95 -10.93 18.79
CA ARG A 204 8.05 -10.07 19.97
C ARG A 204 6.73 -10.02 20.74
N ALA A 205 6.50 -11.03 21.58
CA ALA A 205 5.28 -11.15 22.38
C ALA A 205 5.19 -10.06 23.47
N GLU A 206 6.34 -9.58 23.95
CA GLU A 206 6.48 -8.56 24.97
C GLU A 206 5.81 -7.23 24.57
N LEU A 207 5.87 -6.85 23.29
CA LEU A 207 5.25 -5.61 22.80
C LEU A 207 3.73 -5.62 22.98
N TRP A 208 3.13 -6.79 22.83
CA TRP A 208 1.69 -6.94 23.01
C TRP A 208 1.31 -6.94 24.49
N LEU A 209 2.15 -7.54 25.34
CA LEU A 209 1.97 -7.53 26.79
C LEU A 209 2.13 -6.11 27.35
N GLU A 210 3.09 -5.32 26.85
CA GLU A 210 3.24 -3.90 27.20
C GLU A 210 1.96 -3.12 26.94
N LEU A 211 1.37 -3.28 25.75
CA LEU A 211 0.15 -2.56 25.35
C LEU A 211 -1.11 -3.06 26.07
N GLU A 212 -1.15 -4.35 26.43
CA GLU A 212 -2.23 -4.92 27.23
C GLU A 212 -2.13 -4.51 28.71
N HIS A 213 -0.91 -4.48 29.27
CA HIS A 213 -0.65 -3.97 30.61
C HIS A 213 -0.94 -2.47 30.73
N ALA A 214 -0.71 -1.70 29.65
CA ALA A 214 -1.13 -0.31 29.55
C ALA A 214 -2.66 -0.12 29.45
N GLY A 215 -3.44 -1.21 29.39
CA GLY A 215 -4.89 -1.15 29.21
C GLY A 215 -5.34 -0.60 27.87
N TRP A 216 -4.44 -0.53 26.88
CA TRP A 216 -4.70 0.13 25.60
C TRP A 216 -5.33 -0.83 24.57
N LEU A 217 -4.95 -2.10 24.63
CA LEU A 217 -5.55 -3.16 23.82
C LEU A 217 -5.78 -4.43 24.64
N HIS A 218 -6.67 -5.28 24.17
CA HIS A 218 -6.85 -6.64 24.69
C HIS A 218 -6.59 -7.67 23.58
N ARG A 219 -5.99 -8.80 23.93
CA ARG A 219 -5.78 -9.92 22.99
C ARG A 219 -6.70 -11.10 23.32
N PRO A 220 -7.64 -11.46 22.44
CA PRO A 220 -8.41 -12.68 22.65
C PRO A 220 -7.46 -13.89 22.65
N SER A 221 -7.61 -14.76 23.66
CA SER A 221 -6.64 -15.79 24.09
C SER A 221 -6.27 -16.85 23.04
N ARG A 222 -6.84 -16.80 21.83
CA ARG A 222 -6.56 -17.75 20.76
C ARG A 222 -5.30 -17.34 19.99
N ARG A 223 -4.26 -18.17 20.08
CA ARG A 223 -3.05 -18.11 19.23
C ARG A 223 -3.36 -18.52 17.78
N CYS A 224 -4.34 -17.88 17.15
CA CYS A 224 -4.66 -18.10 15.75
C CYS A 224 -3.91 -17.11 14.86
N SER A 225 -3.55 -17.55 13.66
CA SER A 225 -3.12 -16.66 12.60
C SER A 225 -4.36 -16.20 11.82
N PRO A 226 -4.58 -14.89 11.61
CA PRO A 226 -3.74 -13.73 11.96
C PRO A 226 -3.86 -13.28 13.42
N VAL A 227 -2.88 -12.49 13.90
CA VAL A 227 -2.91 -11.89 15.24
C VAL A 227 -4.10 -10.95 15.32
N GLN A 228 -4.92 -11.16 16.35
CA GLN A 228 -6.11 -10.36 16.64
C GLN A 228 -5.91 -9.63 17.96
N ALA A 229 -6.40 -8.40 18.00
CA ALA A 229 -6.45 -7.57 19.19
C ALA A 229 -7.66 -6.64 19.08
N GLN A 230 -8.18 -6.19 20.21
CA GLN A 230 -9.24 -5.21 20.30
C GLN A 230 -8.71 -3.97 21.01
N LEU A 231 -8.87 -2.80 20.41
CA LEU A 231 -8.60 -1.53 21.08
C LEU A 231 -9.64 -1.31 22.16
N LEU A 232 -9.18 -0.93 23.34
CA LEU A 232 -10.05 -0.63 24.48
C LEU A 232 -10.43 0.85 24.55
N ASP A 233 -9.59 1.71 23.97
CA ASP A 233 -9.86 3.15 23.93
C ASP A 233 -10.83 3.51 22.78
N THR A 234 -12.03 3.96 23.16
CA THR A 234 -13.09 4.39 22.25
C THR A 234 -12.78 5.70 21.54
N ALA A 235 -11.88 6.54 22.08
CA ALA A 235 -11.48 7.80 21.45
C ALA A 235 -10.84 7.56 20.08
N VAL A 236 -10.10 6.46 19.88
CA VAL A 236 -9.54 6.05 18.58
C VAL A 236 -10.63 5.65 17.59
N LEU A 237 -11.75 5.11 18.09
CA LEU A 237 -12.83 4.57 17.28
C LEU A 237 -13.75 5.67 16.75
N HIS A 238 -13.89 6.77 17.49
CA HIS A 238 -14.72 7.92 17.13
C HIS A 238 -13.98 8.99 16.31
N GLN A 239 -12.67 8.86 16.10
CA GLN A 239 -11.91 9.80 15.27
C GLN A 239 -12.38 9.75 13.81
N ALA A 240 -12.87 10.89 13.32
CA ALA A 240 -13.30 11.10 11.94
C ALA A 240 -12.08 11.30 11.03
N PRO A 241 -11.46 10.19 10.58
CA PRO A 241 -11.57 9.77 9.18
C PRO A 241 -12.17 8.38 8.96
N GLY A 242 -12.81 8.20 7.78
CA GLY A 242 -13.20 6.90 7.28
C GLY A 242 -12.02 5.92 7.10
N ARG A 243 -12.32 4.62 7.16
CA ARG A 243 -11.37 3.50 7.14
C ARG A 243 -10.27 3.61 6.06
N THR A 244 -10.61 4.06 4.86
CA THR A 244 -9.65 4.19 3.75
C THR A 244 -8.55 5.20 4.04
N ALA A 245 -8.88 6.35 4.64
CA ALA A 245 -7.91 7.37 4.99
C ALA A 245 -7.00 6.89 6.14
N ARG A 246 -7.53 6.17 7.13
CA ARG A 246 -6.71 5.55 8.18
C ARG A 246 -5.71 4.53 7.61
N ILE A 247 -6.15 3.69 6.66
CA ILE A 247 -5.26 2.73 5.99
C ILE A 247 -4.17 3.44 5.18
N ARG A 248 -4.49 4.54 4.49
CA ARG A 248 -3.49 5.33 3.75
C ARG A 248 -2.48 5.96 4.71
N ALA A 249 -2.93 6.54 5.83
CA ALA A 249 -2.06 7.01 6.90
C ALA A 249 -1.19 5.88 7.48
N ALA A 250 -1.76 4.68 7.68
CA ALA A 250 -1.01 3.51 8.12
C ALA A 250 0.09 3.12 7.13
N HIS A 251 -0.16 3.27 5.83
CA HIS A 251 0.80 2.97 4.77
C HIS A 251 1.89 4.05 4.71
N TRP A 252 1.53 5.32 4.83
CA TRP A 252 2.48 6.43 4.94
C TRP A 252 3.40 6.26 6.15
N ALA A 253 2.87 5.86 7.31
CA ALA A 253 3.68 5.63 8.51
C ALA A 253 4.75 4.53 8.36
N LEU A 254 4.62 3.65 7.38
CA LEU A 254 5.64 2.63 7.08
C LEU A 254 6.74 3.15 6.14
N ARG A 255 6.46 4.23 5.40
CA ARG A 255 7.34 4.86 4.40
C ARG A 255 7.12 6.38 4.42
N PRO A 256 7.51 7.05 5.53
CA PRO A 256 7.06 8.42 5.78
C PRO A 256 7.84 9.41 4.91
N THR A 257 7.22 9.94 3.85
CA THR A 257 7.85 10.99 3.05
C THR A 257 8.03 12.28 3.87
N PRO A 258 9.16 12.98 3.76
CA PRO A 258 10.25 12.79 2.78
C PRO A 258 11.36 11.81 3.22
N LEU A 259 11.23 11.14 4.37
CA LEU A 259 12.25 10.25 4.92
C LEU A 259 12.11 8.81 4.42
N THR A 260 13.20 8.25 3.89
CA THR A 260 13.24 6.82 3.54
C THR A 260 13.84 6.03 4.69
N VAL A 261 12.97 5.56 5.58
CA VAL A 261 13.39 4.83 6.79
C VAL A 261 13.55 3.34 6.47
N SER A 262 14.76 2.81 6.64
CA SER A 262 15.00 1.37 6.49
C SER A 262 14.35 0.58 7.63
N PRO A 263 13.67 -0.54 7.36
CA PRO A 263 13.14 -1.42 8.41
C PRO A 263 14.25 -2.10 9.22
N ALA A 264 15.52 -2.04 8.79
CA ALA A 264 16.67 -2.56 9.53
C ALA A 264 17.10 -1.66 10.70
N LEU A 265 16.69 -0.38 10.72
CA LEU A 265 17.01 0.52 11.81
C LEU A 265 16.35 0.07 13.14
N PRO A 266 16.99 0.34 14.29
CA PRO A 266 16.38 0.19 15.61
C PRO A 266 15.01 0.86 15.69
N SER A 267 14.08 0.26 16.45
CA SER A 267 12.71 0.79 16.58
C SER A 267 12.65 2.22 17.10
N ALA A 268 13.59 2.61 17.98
CA ALA A 268 13.72 3.97 18.49
C ALA A 268 14.02 4.98 17.36
N LEU A 269 15.03 4.70 16.53
CA LEU A 269 15.38 5.54 15.37
C LEU A 269 14.24 5.59 14.33
N ARG A 270 13.55 4.47 14.12
CA ARG A 270 12.40 4.42 13.20
C ARG A 270 11.23 5.26 13.69
N LEU A 271 10.95 5.24 14.98
CA LEU A 271 9.89 6.06 15.57
C LEU A 271 10.27 7.54 15.56
N ALA A 272 11.51 7.88 15.94
CA ALA A 272 12.01 9.25 15.88
C ALA A 272 11.92 9.80 14.45
N ALA A 273 12.44 9.07 13.45
CA ALA A 273 12.34 9.48 12.05
C ALA A 273 10.88 9.66 11.60
N LEU A 274 9.97 8.77 12.01
CA LEU A 274 8.55 8.91 11.71
C LEU A 274 7.93 10.18 12.33
N VAL A 275 8.27 10.48 13.59
CA VAL A 275 7.84 11.69 14.29
C VAL A 275 8.37 12.93 13.55
N LEU A 276 9.65 12.98 13.20
CA LEU A 276 10.22 14.10 12.45
C LEU A 276 9.53 14.27 11.10
N ALA A 277 9.34 13.18 10.34
CA ALA A 277 8.63 13.25 9.07
C ALA A 277 7.20 13.76 9.23
N ALA A 278 6.51 13.40 10.31
CA ALA A 278 5.15 13.86 10.59
C ALA A 278 5.10 15.38 10.89
N HIS A 279 6.15 15.94 11.47
CA HIS A 279 6.29 17.36 11.80
C HIS A 279 7.11 18.17 10.79
N SER A 280 7.49 17.58 9.65
CA SER A 280 8.28 18.26 8.62
C SER A 280 7.42 18.77 7.49
N THR A 281 7.63 20.01 7.05
CA THR A 281 7.04 20.57 5.83
C THR A 281 8.15 21.17 4.96
N ALA A 282 8.11 20.89 3.65
CA ALA A 282 9.04 21.48 2.68
C ALA A 282 10.55 21.36 3.02
N GLY A 283 10.97 20.26 3.65
CA GLY A 283 12.39 19.96 3.91
C GLY A 283 12.92 20.46 5.26
N ALA A 284 12.10 21.08 6.10
CA ALA A 284 12.44 21.40 7.48
C ALA A 284 11.28 21.04 8.42
N GLY A 285 11.54 20.98 9.70
CA GLY A 285 10.51 20.74 10.71
C GLY A 285 10.91 21.30 12.05
N GLY A 286 9.94 21.37 12.95
CA GLY A 286 10.14 21.81 14.31
C GLY A 286 9.04 21.30 15.23
N GLY A 287 9.34 21.29 16.52
CA GLY A 287 8.40 20.94 17.57
C GLY A 287 8.99 21.15 18.95
N GLU A 288 8.13 21.29 19.94
CA GLU A 288 8.52 21.35 21.35
C GLU A 288 9.17 20.05 21.81
N LEU A 289 10.28 20.14 22.55
CA LEU A 289 11.05 18.97 22.98
C LEU A 289 10.20 18.02 23.83
N GLU A 290 9.37 18.54 24.74
CA GLU A 290 8.47 17.71 25.56
C GLU A 290 7.45 16.94 24.70
N THR A 291 6.90 17.57 23.68
CA THR A 291 5.95 16.91 22.76
C THR A 291 6.64 15.77 21.99
N LEU A 292 7.85 16.00 21.48
CA LEU A 292 8.60 15.01 20.71
C LEU A 292 9.07 13.82 21.58
N THR A 293 9.56 14.08 22.79
CA THR A 293 9.95 13.05 23.76
C THR A 293 8.77 12.16 24.14
N ARG A 294 7.61 12.78 24.39
CA ARG A 294 6.37 12.04 24.71
C ARG A 294 5.86 11.21 23.54
N GLN A 295 5.98 11.69 22.30
CA GLN A 295 5.62 10.91 21.11
C GLN A 295 6.56 9.71 20.90
N CYS A 296 7.87 9.92 21.10
CA CYS A 296 8.87 8.86 20.97
C CYS A 296 8.89 7.88 22.15
N GLY A 297 8.36 8.27 23.33
CA GLY A 297 8.48 7.49 24.56
C GLY A 297 9.92 7.42 25.05
N GLN A 298 10.68 8.50 24.88
CA GLN A 298 12.10 8.58 25.23
C GLN A 298 12.32 9.84 26.10
N PRO A 299 13.23 9.82 27.09
CA PRO A 299 13.64 11.03 27.78
C PRO A 299 14.38 12.00 26.84
N PRO A 300 14.47 13.29 27.21
CA PRO A 300 15.11 14.32 26.38
C PRO A 300 16.50 13.95 25.86
N GLN A 301 17.38 13.46 26.74
CA GLN A 301 18.76 13.10 26.41
C GLN A 301 18.82 11.98 25.36
N GLN A 302 17.95 10.97 25.49
CA GLN A 302 17.88 9.89 24.51
C GLN A 302 17.29 10.35 23.17
N LEU A 303 16.40 11.35 23.18
CA LEU A 303 15.90 11.93 21.93
C LEU A 303 17.01 12.68 21.19
N GLU A 304 17.82 13.47 21.90
CA GLU A 304 18.98 14.17 21.33
C GLU A 304 19.99 13.17 20.74
N ASP A 305 20.32 12.09 21.46
CA ASP A 305 21.18 11.01 20.96
C ASP A 305 20.61 10.35 19.69
N LEU A 306 19.28 10.20 19.61
CA LEU A 306 18.60 9.67 18.43
C LEU A 306 18.66 10.67 17.26
N LEU A 307 18.55 11.97 17.52
CA LEU A 307 18.70 13.01 16.50
C LEU A 307 20.13 13.02 15.92
N ASP A 308 21.15 12.88 16.76
CA ASP A 308 22.54 12.73 16.32
C ASP A 308 22.78 11.46 15.50
N GLN A 309 22.15 10.36 15.89
CA GLN A 309 22.17 9.12 15.11
C GLN A 309 21.47 9.27 13.75
N LEU A 310 20.38 10.05 13.67
CA LEU A 310 19.69 10.33 12.41
C LEU A 310 20.52 11.24 11.49
N VAL A 311 21.33 12.15 12.05
CA VAL A 311 22.31 12.93 11.30
C VAL A 311 23.42 12.03 10.76
N ARG A 312 23.99 11.15 11.60
CA ARG A 312 25.00 10.16 11.16
C ARG A 312 24.47 9.21 10.09
N ALA A 313 23.18 8.86 10.15
CA ALA A 313 22.49 8.05 9.14
C ALA A 313 22.09 8.83 7.87
N ARG A 314 22.41 10.13 7.79
CA ARG A 314 22.05 11.05 6.68
C ARG A 314 20.55 11.12 6.40
N LEU A 315 19.72 10.88 7.42
CA LEU A 315 18.27 11.07 7.35
C LEU A 315 17.89 12.51 7.72
N VAL A 316 18.70 13.17 8.53
CA VAL A 316 18.58 14.57 8.92
C VAL A 316 19.91 15.25 8.58
N THR A 317 19.88 16.46 8.04
CA THR A 317 21.10 17.22 7.71
C THR A 317 21.70 17.85 8.97
N ALA A 318 20.86 18.47 9.77
CA ALA A 318 21.23 19.10 11.04
C ALA A 318 19.98 19.26 11.91
N TRP A 319 20.19 19.33 13.23
CA TRP A 319 19.16 19.67 14.21
C TRP A 319 19.74 20.66 15.23
N HIS A 320 18.86 21.46 15.86
CA HIS A 320 19.22 22.43 16.88
C HIS A 320 18.10 22.48 17.94
N HIS A 321 18.45 22.62 19.20
CA HIS A 321 17.52 22.91 20.29
C HIS A 321 17.70 24.36 20.74
N HIS A 322 16.61 25.11 20.74
CA HIS A 322 16.56 26.48 21.23
C HIS A 322 16.07 26.46 22.68
N HIS A 323 17.00 26.55 23.65
CA HIS A 323 16.67 26.48 25.07
C HIS A 323 15.68 27.55 25.54
N ASP A 324 15.72 28.75 24.95
CA ASP A 324 14.83 29.87 25.33
C ASP A 324 13.36 29.61 24.99
N SER A 325 13.08 28.83 23.94
CA SER A 325 11.72 28.53 23.46
C SER A 325 11.32 27.06 23.61
N ASP A 326 12.20 26.24 24.21
CA ASP A 326 12.15 24.77 24.24
C ASP A 326 11.81 24.11 22.88
N GLU A 327 12.21 24.78 21.79
CA GLU A 327 11.87 24.35 20.43
C GLU A 327 13.03 23.59 19.81
N THR A 328 12.77 22.36 19.35
CA THR A 328 13.71 21.58 18.56
C THR A 328 13.40 21.77 17.08
N ARG A 329 14.39 22.17 16.29
CA ARG A 329 14.28 22.37 14.84
C ARG A 329 15.25 21.46 14.10
N TRP A 330 14.85 20.99 12.93
CA TRP A 330 15.70 20.15 12.08
C TRP A 330 15.54 20.45 10.60
N LYS A 331 16.56 20.10 9.82
CA LYS A 331 16.60 20.21 8.36
C LYS A 331 16.77 18.83 7.76
N LEU A 332 16.00 18.53 6.73
CA LEU A 332 16.07 17.28 6.00
C LEU A 332 16.94 17.44 4.75
N PRO A 333 17.58 16.37 4.27
CA PRO A 333 18.34 16.42 3.03
C PRO A 333 17.45 16.84 1.87
N ALA A 334 17.94 17.73 1.02
CA ALA A 334 17.27 18.08 -0.22
C ALA A 334 17.08 16.80 -1.05
N HIS A 335 15.89 16.61 -1.62
CA HIS A 335 15.64 15.47 -2.49
C HIS A 335 16.31 15.75 -3.84
N SER A 336 17.62 15.52 -3.95
CA SER A 336 18.29 15.55 -5.25
C SER A 336 17.73 14.40 -6.08
N PRO A 337 17.15 14.64 -7.27
CA PRO A 337 16.81 13.56 -8.18
C PRO A 337 18.11 12.80 -8.54
N PRO A 338 18.10 11.46 -8.59
CA PRO A 338 19.27 10.71 -9.01
C PRO A 338 19.46 10.94 -10.52
N GLY A 339 20.37 11.83 -10.92
CA GLY A 339 20.72 11.98 -12.33
C GLY A 339 21.32 13.30 -12.84
N GLU A 340 22.00 14.12 -12.03
CA GLU A 340 22.69 15.33 -12.55
C GLU A 340 24.16 15.49 -12.11
N ASP A 341 24.82 14.44 -11.60
CA ASP A 341 26.27 14.50 -11.27
C ASP A 341 27.19 13.96 -12.39
N ALA A 342 26.70 13.81 -13.63
CA ALA A 342 27.51 13.29 -14.75
C ALA A 342 27.82 14.32 -15.85
N ALA A 343 27.47 15.60 -15.69
CA ALA A 343 27.62 16.59 -16.76
C ALA A 343 28.53 17.79 -16.40
N GLN A 344 29.17 17.80 -15.23
CA GLN A 344 29.96 18.97 -14.76
C GLN A 344 31.46 18.72 -14.61
N GLU A 345 31.97 17.66 -15.24
CA GLU A 345 33.42 17.34 -15.32
C GLU A 345 33.97 17.36 -16.76
N ALA A 346 33.24 17.94 -17.72
CA ALA A 346 33.63 17.98 -19.13
C ALA A 346 33.77 19.39 -19.73
N ASP A 347 34.02 20.40 -18.90
CA ASP A 347 34.48 21.72 -19.39
C ASP A 347 35.60 22.22 -18.46
N ALA A 348 36.76 21.58 -18.62
CA ALA A 348 38.07 22.03 -18.16
C ALA A 348 38.98 22.19 -19.38
#